data_AF-A0A814K919-F1
#
_entry.id   AF-A0A814K919-F1
#
_cell.length_a   1.000
_cell.length_b   1.000
_cell.length_c   1.000
_cell.angle_alpha   90.00
_cell.angle_beta   90.00
_cell.angle_gamma   90.00
#
_symmetry.space_group_name_H-M   'P 1'
#
loop_
_entity.id
_entity.type
_entity.pdbx_description
1 polymer ?
#
loop_
_entity_poly.entity_id
_entity_poly.type
_entity_poly.pdbx_seq_one_letter_code
_entity_poly.pdbx_strand_id
1 'polypeptide(L)'
;MSLSKQSIQSYYMEFLCCATCSHDFEYENPLYHPITLPMCGHTMCKYCIIICNETKCPQDQISFEINHTPIDQLPINYPLLMIFYDSSKLPKDKEQRHGQCPSYMKLDIKTKSDFETIEKFLGEISLMFKRIINDRECQLIFSRSTIRKIFNLLNIQFIDCKNLFKILKAINSLAKHICIDFIVHYQDHQQLIQYIQSNIGLRHEQIVESDMIETILKLILLFNENHPMKQNDKFSSTLYIKSEYEKYENLRGVFDSTFIGMIIKTGLIVSSEQWSSLLYGDVKYEVAMEIIIKKFSTSDTFTKSIEKLLQILEQAGVHQNNLSKFETSFKFLPTIYLNINNDNEDNRLSWMKIALVIKTFREGVQCLPYFNQ
;
A
#
# COMPACT_ATOMS: atom_id res chain seq x y z
N MET A 1 25.16 -13.31 -1.31
CA MET A 1 24.69 -14.37 -2.24
C MET A 1 23.77 -13.66 -3.21
N SER A 2 24.25 -13.40 -4.43
CA SER A 2 23.44 -12.76 -5.47
C SER A 2 22.21 -13.61 -5.72
N LEU A 3 21.02 -13.01 -5.64
CA LEU A 3 19.78 -13.69 -5.99
C LEU A 3 19.92 -14.24 -7.41
N SER A 4 19.82 -15.55 -7.58
CA SER A 4 19.52 -16.08 -8.90
C SER A 4 18.14 -15.54 -9.26
N LYS A 5 18.03 -14.77 -10.35
CA LYS A 5 16.77 -14.18 -10.85
C LYS A 5 15.60 -15.19 -10.93
N GLN A 6 15.90 -16.49 -10.91
CA GLN A 6 14.96 -17.62 -10.89
C GLN A 6 14.22 -17.87 -9.56
N SER A 7 14.60 -17.26 -8.42
CA SER A 7 13.98 -17.54 -7.10
C SER A 7 12.90 -16.55 -6.67
N ILE A 8 12.63 -15.52 -7.48
CA ILE A 8 11.62 -14.51 -7.18
C ILE A 8 10.28 -15.03 -7.70
N GLN A 9 9.29 -15.20 -6.82
CA GLN A 9 7.94 -15.64 -7.22
C GLN A 9 7.37 -14.69 -8.30
N SER A 10 6.62 -15.24 -9.26
CA SER A 10 6.05 -14.50 -10.40
C SER A 10 5.33 -13.21 -10.00
N TYR A 11 4.71 -13.19 -8.82
CA TYR A 11 4.03 -12.03 -8.26
C TYR A 11 4.94 -10.80 -8.07
N TYR A 12 6.19 -10.99 -7.61
CA TYR A 12 7.09 -9.86 -7.37
C TYR A 12 7.75 -9.35 -8.65
N MET A 13 7.84 -10.19 -9.69
CA MET A 13 8.49 -9.85 -10.95
C MET A 13 7.76 -8.75 -11.71
N GLU A 14 6.43 -8.68 -11.60
CA GLU A 14 5.63 -7.61 -12.23
C GLU A 14 6.06 -6.20 -11.76
N PHE A 15 6.57 -6.09 -10.53
CA PHE A 15 7.04 -4.81 -9.98
C PHE A 15 8.48 -4.51 -10.38
N LEU A 16 9.27 -5.49 -10.83
CA LEU A 16 10.72 -5.29 -11.00
C LEU A 16 11.19 -5.32 -12.46
N CYS A 17 10.24 -5.16 -13.39
CA CYS A 17 10.49 -5.06 -14.81
C CYS A 17 10.00 -3.72 -15.40
N CYS A 18 10.50 -3.36 -16.57
CA CYS A 18 10.06 -2.18 -17.30
C CYS A 18 8.58 -2.30 -17.68
N ALA A 19 7.79 -1.24 -17.39
CA ALA A 19 6.37 -1.21 -17.72
C ALA A 19 6.05 -1.36 -19.23
N THR A 20 7.01 -1.07 -20.13
CA THR A 20 6.79 -1.08 -21.58
C THR A 20 7.29 -2.36 -22.25
N CYS A 21 8.53 -2.78 -21.98
CA CYS A 21 9.11 -3.96 -22.64
C CYS A 21 9.14 -5.21 -21.75
N SER A 22 8.70 -5.12 -20.50
CA SER A 22 8.73 -6.19 -19.49
C SER A 22 10.13 -6.79 -19.26
N HIS A 23 11.19 -6.09 -19.69
CA HIS A 23 12.55 -6.50 -19.40
C HIS A 23 12.92 -6.13 -17.95
N ASP A 24 13.60 -7.04 -17.27
CA ASP A 24 14.07 -6.84 -15.90
C ASP A 24 15.02 -5.65 -15.83
N PHE A 25 14.93 -4.89 -14.74
CA PHE A 25 15.94 -3.86 -14.49
C PHE A 25 17.28 -4.49 -14.12
N GLU A 26 18.36 -3.96 -14.69
CA GLU A 26 19.71 -4.42 -14.37
C GLU A 26 20.69 -3.27 -14.31
N TYR A 27 21.74 -3.43 -13.50
CA TYR A 27 22.76 -2.39 -13.31
C TYR A 27 23.88 -2.46 -14.34
N GLU A 28 24.23 -3.66 -14.83
CA GLU A 28 25.40 -3.88 -15.68
C GLU A 28 25.26 -3.23 -17.06
N ASN A 29 24.05 -3.21 -17.60
CA ASN A 29 23.73 -2.56 -18.87
C ASN A 29 22.99 -1.23 -18.65
N PRO A 30 23.59 -0.07 -18.97
CA PRO A 30 22.97 1.24 -18.80
C PRO A 30 21.64 1.45 -19.54
N LEU A 31 21.39 0.67 -20.60
CA LEU A 31 20.12 0.72 -21.34
C LEU A 31 18.93 0.19 -20.53
N TYR A 32 19.19 -0.68 -19.56
CA TYR A 32 18.16 -1.28 -18.71
C TYR A 32 18.06 -0.67 -17.31
N HIS A 33 18.73 0.47 -17.10
CA HIS A 33 18.60 1.23 -15.85
C HIS A 33 17.16 1.72 -15.65
N PRO A 34 16.58 1.57 -14.44
CA PRO A 34 15.23 2.02 -14.13
C PRO A 34 15.18 3.53 -13.99
N ILE A 35 14.26 4.17 -14.69
CA ILE A 35 13.95 5.59 -14.56
C ILE A 35 12.46 5.71 -14.25
N THR A 36 12.17 6.29 -13.09
CA THR A 36 10.81 6.57 -12.64
C THR A 36 10.35 7.90 -13.22
N LEU A 37 9.11 7.97 -13.69
CA LEU A 37 8.49 9.20 -14.18
C LEU A 37 7.86 10.00 -13.01
N PRO A 38 8.02 11.33 -12.95
CA PRO A 38 7.75 12.09 -11.73
C PRO A 38 6.27 12.31 -11.42
N MET A 39 5.42 12.34 -12.47
CA MET A 39 4.00 12.64 -12.31
C MET A 39 3.20 11.39 -11.96
N CYS A 40 3.39 10.30 -12.71
CA CYS A 40 2.64 9.06 -12.55
C CYS A 40 3.31 8.00 -11.69
N GLY A 41 4.64 8.04 -11.49
CA GLY A 41 5.38 7.02 -10.75
C GLY A 41 5.61 5.71 -11.53
N HIS A 42 5.24 5.63 -12.81
CA HIS A 42 5.61 4.49 -13.64
C HIS A 42 7.13 4.46 -13.87
N THR A 43 7.71 3.26 -13.86
CA THR A 43 9.15 3.06 -14.06
C THR A 43 9.43 2.34 -15.37
N MET A 44 10.33 2.90 -16.17
CA MET A 44 10.73 2.39 -17.47
C MET A 44 12.23 2.22 -17.55
N CYS A 45 12.71 1.35 -18.44
CA CYS A 45 14.13 1.29 -18.73
C CYS A 45 14.56 2.48 -19.60
N LYS A 46 15.83 2.87 -19.46
CA LYS A 46 16.42 3.97 -20.25
C LYS A 46 16.24 3.78 -21.76
N TYR A 47 16.36 2.56 -22.26
CA TYR A 47 16.13 2.21 -23.66
C TYR A 47 14.72 2.58 -24.14
N CYS A 48 13.68 2.16 -23.40
CA CYS A 48 12.30 2.46 -23.77
C CYS A 48 12.00 3.96 -23.68
N ILE A 49 12.58 4.68 -22.73
CA ILE A 49 12.45 6.15 -22.64
C ILE A 49 13.02 6.83 -23.89
N ILE A 50 14.22 6.44 -24.31
CA ILE A 50 14.89 7.02 -25.48
C ILE A 50 14.09 6.73 -26.76
N ILE A 51 13.56 5.51 -26.91
CA ILE A 51 12.82 5.11 -28.11
C ILE A 51 11.44 5.71 -28.17
N CYS A 52 10.68 5.72 -27.08
CA CYS A 52 9.37 6.34 -27.06
C CYS A 52 9.48 7.82 -27.45
N ASN A 53 10.48 8.54 -26.90
CA ASN A 53 10.73 9.95 -27.18
C ASN A 53 9.46 10.85 -27.07
N GLU A 54 8.48 10.38 -26.30
CA GLU A 54 7.21 11.06 -26.05
C GLU A 54 7.33 11.90 -24.78
N THR A 55 6.55 12.98 -24.67
CA THR A 55 6.43 13.78 -23.44
C THR A 55 5.35 13.27 -22.49
N LYS A 56 4.79 12.09 -22.80
CA LYS A 56 3.71 11.43 -22.08
C LYS A 56 4.11 10.02 -21.69
N CYS A 57 3.58 9.57 -20.57
CA CYS A 57 3.78 8.22 -20.10
C CYS A 57 3.01 7.23 -21.01
N PRO A 58 3.63 6.15 -21.50
CA PRO A 58 2.95 5.21 -22.39
C PRO A 58 1.86 4.38 -21.70
N GLN A 59 1.84 4.35 -20.35
CA GLN A 59 0.86 3.59 -19.57
C GLN A 59 -0.45 4.34 -19.35
N ASP A 60 -0.36 5.62 -18.98
CA ASP A 60 -1.50 6.41 -18.52
C ASP A 60 -1.66 7.75 -19.24
N GLN A 61 -0.81 8.02 -20.23
CA GLN A 61 -0.83 9.23 -21.07
C GLN A 61 -0.67 10.53 -20.28
N ILE A 62 -0.20 10.46 -19.03
CA ILE A 62 0.08 11.62 -18.21
C ILE A 62 1.34 12.32 -18.75
N SER A 63 1.17 13.59 -19.14
CA SER A 63 2.30 14.45 -19.48
C SER A 63 3.17 14.68 -18.26
N PHE A 64 4.49 14.58 -18.45
CA PHE A 64 5.43 14.70 -17.35
C PHE A 64 6.37 15.89 -17.48
N GLU A 65 6.03 16.96 -18.21
CA GLU A 65 6.89 18.14 -18.43
C GLU A 65 7.72 18.54 -17.19
N ILE A 66 9.04 18.33 -17.27
CA ILE A 66 9.99 18.58 -16.20
C ILE A 66 10.86 19.76 -16.63
N ASN A 67 10.62 20.98 -16.15
CA ASN A 67 11.55 22.13 -16.16
C ASN A 67 12.71 22.08 -17.19
N HIS A 68 12.43 21.85 -18.48
CA HIS A 68 13.41 21.65 -19.56
C HIS A 68 14.50 20.58 -19.35
N THR A 69 14.30 19.58 -18.48
CA THR A 69 15.21 18.44 -18.34
C THR A 69 14.78 17.31 -19.27
N PRO A 70 15.63 16.86 -20.22
CA PRO A 70 15.40 15.66 -21.01
C PRO A 70 15.14 14.42 -20.14
N ILE A 71 14.25 13.53 -20.60
CA ILE A 71 13.79 12.36 -19.82
C ILE A 71 14.92 11.36 -19.61
N ASP A 72 15.81 11.21 -20.59
CA ASP A 72 17.01 10.37 -20.55
C ASP A 72 18.08 10.88 -19.57
N GLN A 73 17.91 12.10 -19.06
CA GLN A 73 18.77 12.75 -18.07
C GLN A 73 18.17 12.70 -16.65
N LEU A 74 17.02 12.05 -16.47
CA LEU A 74 16.45 11.81 -15.16
C LEU A 74 17.32 10.86 -14.32
N PRO A 75 17.31 11.03 -12.98
CA PRO A 75 18.07 10.17 -12.08
C PRO A 75 17.56 8.73 -12.17
N ILE A 76 18.52 7.82 -12.16
CA ILE A 76 18.27 6.38 -12.09
C ILE A 76 17.70 6.05 -10.71
N ASN A 77 16.68 5.18 -10.68
CA ASN A 77 16.11 4.67 -9.45
C ASN A 77 17.00 3.58 -8.84
N TYR A 78 18.13 3.99 -8.24
CA TYR A 78 19.04 3.08 -7.54
C TYR A 78 18.38 2.26 -6.44
N PRO A 79 17.41 2.77 -5.65
CA PRO A 79 16.66 1.93 -4.71
C PRO A 79 16.07 0.67 -5.33
N LEU A 80 15.51 0.72 -6.55
CA LEU A 80 15.04 -0.51 -7.21
C LEU A 80 16.16 -1.48 -7.53
N LEU A 81 17.31 -0.98 -7.99
CA LEU A 81 18.48 -1.83 -8.25
C LEU A 81 19.02 -2.49 -6.96
N MET A 82 18.91 -1.84 -5.80
CA MET A 82 19.34 -2.40 -4.51
C MET A 82 18.57 -3.66 -4.09
N ILE A 83 17.40 -3.92 -4.70
CA ILE A 83 16.63 -5.15 -4.45
C ILE A 83 17.40 -6.35 -5.01
N PHE A 84 17.98 -6.22 -6.21
CA PHE A 84 18.66 -7.30 -6.91
C PHE A 84 20.16 -7.37 -6.62
N TYR A 85 20.79 -6.21 -6.49
CA TYR A 85 22.23 -6.10 -6.38
C TYR A 85 22.66 -5.86 -4.94
N ASP A 86 23.72 -6.55 -4.53
CA ASP A 86 24.36 -6.27 -3.24
C ASP A 86 25.00 -4.87 -3.27
N SER A 87 25.02 -4.19 -2.13
CA SER A 87 25.56 -2.82 -1.99
C SER A 87 27.04 -2.68 -2.36
N SER A 88 27.76 -3.79 -2.51
CA SER A 88 29.13 -3.83 -3.00
C SER A 88 29.24 -3.65 -4.52
N LYS A 89 28.20 -4.01 -5.28
CA LYS A 89 28.18 -3.91 -6.75
C LYS A 89 27.70 -2.55 -7.26
N LEU A 90 26.88 -1.86 -6.48
CA LEU A 90 26.37 -0.55 -6.83
C LEU A 90 27.34 0.55 -6.37
N PRO A 91 27.41 1.70 -7.06
CA PRO A 91 28.32 2.78 -6.67
C PRO A 91 27.92 3.29 -5.29
N LYS A 92 28.88 3.29 -4.36
CA LYS A 92 28.68 3.80 -3.00
C LYS A 92 28.65 5.32 -2.98
N ASP A 93 29.49 5.94 -3.82
CA ASP A 93 29.60 7.39 -3.90
C ASP A 93 28.42 7.99 -4.67
N LYS A 94 27.80 8.99 -4.07
CA LYS A 94 26.58 9.61 -4.58
C LYS A 94 26.85 10.47 -5.81
N GLU A 95 28.05 11.05 -5.90
CA GLU A 95 28.54 11.71 -7.10
C GLU A 95 28.76 10.72 -8.26
N GLN A 96 29.11 9.47 -7.98
CA GLN A 96 29.15 8.44 -9.03
C GLN A 96 27.73 8.03 -9.46
N ARG A 97 26.76 8.02 -8.54
CA ARG A 97 25.37 7.66 -8.84
C ARG A 97 24.61 8.75 -9.60
N HIS A 98 24.71 10.00 -9.14
CA HIS A 98 23.91 11.14 -9.61
C HIS A 98 24.72 12.29 -10.16
N GLY A 99 26.04 12.27 -10.03
CA GLY A 99 26.93 13.36 -10.50
C GLY A 99 27.07 13.44 -12.01
N GLN A 100 26.23 12.74 -12.79
CA GLN A 100 26.01 12.99 -14.21
C GLN A 100 24.59 13.47 -14.51
N CYS A 101 23.69 13.46 -13.51
CA CYS A 101 22.30 13.91 -13.65
C CYS A 101 22.24 15.44 -13.54
N PRO A 102 21.84 16.16 -14.60
CA PRO A 102 21.75 17.62 -14.58
C PRO A 102 20.75 18.13 -13.55
N SER A 103 19.68 17.39 -13.27
CA SER A 103 18.72 17.76 -12.22
C SER A 103 19.35 17.74 -10.84
N TYR A 104 20.21 16.75 -10.54
CA TYR A 104 20.92 16.65 -9.27
C TYR A 104 22.02 17.70 -9.14
N MET A 105 22.78 17.94 -10.22
CA MET A 105 23.87 18.93 -10.23
C MET A 105 23.38 20.35 -9.89
N LYS A 106 22.21 20.74 -10.41
CA LYS A 106 21.59 22.06 -10.23
C LYS A 106 21.09 22.33 -8.80
N LEU A 107 21.01 21.31 -7.95
CA LEU A 107 20.56 21.47 -6.56
C LEU A 107 21.62 22.20 -5.72
N ASP A 108 21.16 23.05 -4.81
CA ASP A 108 22.02 23.68 -3.79
C ASP A 108 22.48 22.66 -2.73
N ILE A 109 23.48 23.03 -1.93
CA ILE A 109 24.10 22.14 -0.94
C ILE A 109 23.07 21.58 0.04
N LYS A 110 22.12 22.40 0.49
CA LYS A 110 21.10 21.97 1.44
C LYS A 110 20.14 20.95 0.82
N THR A 111 19.61 21.24 -0.37
CA THR A 111 18.70 20.31 -1.06
C THR A 111 19.38 19.00 -1.46
N LYS A 112 20.69 19.03 -1.76
CA LYS A 112 21.48 17.80 -1.94
C LYS A 112 21.48 16.95 -0.67
N SER A 113 21.79 17.54 0.49
CA SER A 113 21.75 16.83 1.78
C SER A 113 20.36 16.25 2.10
N ASP A 114 19.30 16.98 1.77
CA ASP A 114 17.92 16.54 1.99
C ASP A 114 17.54 15.38 1.05
N PHE A 115 17.88 15.49 -0.25
CA PHE A 115 17.73 14.43 -1.24
C PHE A 115 18.45 13.15 -0.80
N GLU A 116 19.67 13.29 -0.31
CA GLU A 116 20.49 12.18 0.17
C GLU A 116 19.88 11.45 1.36
N THR A 117 19.17 12.16 2.24
CA THR A 117 18.49 11.58 3.39
C THR A 117 17.31 10.72 2.94
N ILE A 118 16.53 11.20 1.98
CA ILE A 118 15.43 10.42 1.38
C ILE A 118 15.96 9.20 0.64
N GLU A 119 17.00 9.39 -0.16
CA GLU A 119 17.56 8.29 -0.93
C GLU A 119 18.08 7.16 -0.02
N LYS A 120 18.76 7.52 1.08
CA LYS A 120 19.19 6.55 2.09
C LYS A 120 18.00 5.79 2.68
N PHE A 121 16.92 6.50 3.00
CA PHE A 121 15.69 5.88 3.50
C PHE A 121 15.07 4.93 2.47
N LEU A 122 14.96 5.32 1.19
CA LEU A 122 14.46 4.45 0.14
C LEU A 122 15.36 3.22 -0.05
N GLY A 123 16.68 3.37 0.10
CA GLY A 123 17.60 2.22 0.14
C GLY A 123 17.31 1.26 1.29
N GLU A 124 16.97 1.76 2.49
CA GLU A 124 16.54 0.93 3.63
C GLU A 124 15.21 0.22 3.32
N ILE A 125 14.25 0.89 2.69
CA ILE A 125 12.99 0.28 2.20
C ILE A 125 13.26 -0.81 1.16
N SER A 126 14.21 -0.60 0.24
CA SER A 126 14.59 -1.63 -0.73
C SER A 126 15.19 -2.86 -0.07
N LEU A 127 16.01 -2.69 0.96
CA LEU A 127 16.56 -3.80 1.74
C LEU A 127 15.47 -4.53 2.53
N MET A 128 14.53 -3.79 3.11
CA MET A 128 13.33 -4.35 3.72
C MET A 128 12.56 -5.20 2.71
N PHE A 129 12.33 -4.69 1.50
CA PHE A 129 11.64 -5.43 0.45
C PHE A 129 12.40 -6.67 -0.02
N LYS A 130 13.73 -6.56 -0.20
CA LYS A 130 14.61 -7.70 -0.50
C LYS A 130 14.50 -8.77 0.58
N ARG A 131 14.42 -8.40 1.86
CA ARG A 131 14.19 -9.35 2.96
C ARG A 131 12.84 -10.03 2.83
N ILE A 132 11.76 -9.27 2.61
CA ILE A 132 10.41 -9.81 2.41
C ILE A 132 10.36 -10.83 1.27
N ILE A 133 11.01 -10.54 0.15
CA ILE A 133 11.06 -11.46 -1.00
C ILE A 133 11.82 -12.74 -0.67
N ASN A 134 12.81 -12.70 0.22
CA ASN A 134 13.72 -13.83 0.47
C ASN A 134 13.36 -14.67 1.70
N ASP A 135 12.60 -14.11 2.64
CA ASP A 135 12.28 -14.73 3.92
C ASP A 135 10.83 -15.21 3.93
N ARG A 136 10.64 -16.53 4.07
CA ARG A 136 9.31 -17.16 4.06
C ARG A 136 8.42 -16.66 5.19
N GLU A 137 8.98 -16.38 6.37
CA GLU A 137 8.17 -15.85 7.48
C GLU A 137 7.67 -14.44 7.16
N CYS A 138 8.52 -13.61 6.55
CA CYS A 138 8.10 -12.29 6.07
C CYS A 138 7.01 -12.40 4.98
N GLN A 139 7.12 -13.36 4.06
CA GLN A 139 6.08 -13.59 3.04
C GLN A 139 4.72 -14.01 3.62
N LEU A 140 4.70 -14.63 4.80
CA LEU A 140 3.47 -14.98 5.51
C LEU A 140 2.86 -13.80 6.27
N ILE A 141 3.67 -12.80 6.62
CA ILE A 141 3.22 -11.60 7.33
C ILE A 141 2.70 -10.56 6.35
N PHE A 142 3.48 -10.25 5.31
CA PHE A 142 3.20 -9.09 4.45
C PHE A 142 2.25 -9.41 3.32
N SER A 143 1.13 -8.69 3.29
CA SER A 143 0.11 -8.82 2.25
C SER A 143 0.56 -8.22 0.91
N ARG A 144 -0.14 -8.63 -0.14
CA ARG A 144 -0.01 -8.06 -1.49
C ARG A 144 -0.16 -6.54 -1.50
N SER A 145 -1.09 -6.03 -0.70
CA SER A 145 -1.29 -4.59 -0.53
C SER A 145 -0.05 -3.90 0.04
N THR A 146 0.56 -4.44 1.09
CA THR A 146 1.78 -3.85 1.67
C THR A 146 2.94 -3.85 0.69
N ILE A 147 3.13 -4.95 -0.04
CA ILE A 147 4.12 -5.06 -1.11
C ILE A 147 3.90 -3.97 -2.17
N ARG A 148 2.66 -3.75 -2.62
CA ARG A 148 2.31 -2.63 -3.52
C ARG A 148 2.61 -1.26 -2.91
N LYS A 149 2.34 -1.03 -1.61
CA LYS A 149 2.64 0.26 -0.96
C LYS A 149 4.15 0.51 -0.87
N ILE A 150 4.94 -0.53 -0.58
CA ILE A 150 6.41 -0.47 -0.60
C ILE A 150 6.90 -0.07 -2.00
N PHE A 151 6.42 -0.76 -3.02
CA PHE A 151 6.81 -0.48 -4.40
C PHE A 151 6.41 0.94 -4.84
N ASN A 152 5.19 1.37 -4.52
CA ASN A 152 4.73 2.73 -4.79
C ASN A 152 5.62 3.78 -4.14
N LEU A 153 6.12 3.53 -2.92
CA LEU A 153 7.06 4.42 -2.23
C LEU A 153 8.43 4.47 -2.94
N LEU A 154 8.95 3.33 -3.39
CA LEU A 154 10.19 3.25 -4.16
C LEU A 154 10.10 3.94 -5.53
N ASN A 155 8.88 4.08 -6.06
CA ASN A 155 8.57 4.74 -7.33
C ASN A 155 8.15 6.20 -7.20
N ILE A 156 8.49 6.85 -6.10
CA ILE A 156 8.34 8.29 -6.00
C ILE A 156 9.65 8.94 -6.44
N GLN A 157 9.61 9.67 -7.56
CA GLN A 157 10.74 10.48 -7.99
C GLN A 157 10.73 11.83 -7.24
N PHE A 158 11.79 12.16 -6.52
CA PHE A 158 11.83 13.27 -5.57
C PHE A 158 12.74 14.43 -6.02
N ILE A 159 12.78 14.70 -7.32
CA ILE A 159 13.49 15.86 -7.89
C ILE A 159 12.76 17.17 -7.58
N ASP A 160 11.43 17.14 -7.47
CA ASP A 160 10.60 18.29 -7.13
C ASP A 160 10.08 18.16 -5.70
N CYS A 161 10.21 19.23 -4.92
CA CYS A 161 9.62 19.38 -3.58
C CYS A 161 8.10 19.10 -3.57
N LYS A 162 7.40 19.25 -4.71
CA LYS A 162 5.98 18.87 -4.83
C LYS A 162 5.71 17.37 -4.59
N ASN A 163 6.68 16.50 -4.91
CA ASN A 163 6.53 15.06 -4.71
C ASN A 163 6.78 14.61 -3.26
N LEU A 164 7.24 15.51 -2.40
CA LEU A 164 7.40 15.25 -0.98
C LEU A 164 6.09 14.88 -0.28
N PHE A 165 4.97 15.47 -0.72
CA PHE A 165 3.66 15.12 -0.19
C PHE A 165 3.24 13.70 -0.59
N LYS A 166 3.69 13.23 -1.77
CA LYS A 166 3.48 11.83 -2.19
C LYS A 166 4.24 10.88 -1.26
N ILE A 167 5.48 11.22 -0.88
CA ILE A 167 6.28 10.43 0.08
C ILE A 167 5.57 10.35 1.43
N LEU A 168 5.12 11.48 1.96
CA LEU A 168 4.39 11.52 3.22
C LEU A 168 3.14 10.62 3.19
N LYS A 169 2.32 10.72 2.13
CA LYS A 169 1.14 9.88 1.94
C LYS A 169 1.50 8.40 1.83
N ALA A 170 2.57 8.08 1.10
CA ALA A 170 3.04 6.71 0.91
C ALA A 170 3.57 6.11 2.22
N ILE A 171 4.36 6.86 3.02
CA ILE A 171 4.84 6.40 4.33
C ILE A 171 3.66 6.16 5.28
N ASN A 172 2.71 7.10 5.36
CA ASN A 172 1.54 6.93 6.23
C ASN A 172 0.67 5.73 5.80
N SER A 173 0.46 5.55 4.50
CA SER A 173 -0.24 4.39 3.96
C SER A 173 0.51 3.10 4.29
N LEU A 174 1.83 3.06 4.09
CA LEU A 174 2.66 1.89 4.35
C LEU A 174 2.63 1.53 5.84
N ALA A 175 2.79 2.51 6.74
CA ALA A 175 2.73 2.31 8.18
C ALA A 175 1.39 1.68 8.62
N LYS A 176 0.28 2.18 8.07
CA LYS A 176 -1.05 1.64 8.36
C LYS A 176 -1.19 0.19 7.92
N HIS A 177 -0.71 -0.15 6.73
CA HIS A 177 -0.78 -1.52 6.21
C HIS A 177 0.16 -2.48 6.94
N ILE A 178 1.37 -2.05 7.31
CA ILE A 178 2.27 -2.84 8.19
C ILE A 178 1.55 -3.17 9.50
N CYS A 179 0.89 -2.21 10.14
CA CYS A 179 0.13 -2.51 11.36
C CYS A 179 -0.97 -3.55 11.13
N ILE A 180 -1.74 -3.41 10.04
CA ILE A 180 -2.81 -4.37 9.71
C ILE A 180 -2.24 -5.77 9.49
N ASP A 181 -1.16 -5.89 8.72
CA ASP A 181 -0.51 -7.17 8.41
C ASP A 181 -0.03 -7.88 9.67
N PHE A 182 0.61 -7.15 10.60
CA PHE A 182 1.01 -7.72 11.88
C PHE A 182 -0.20 -8.12 12.74
N ILE A 183 -1.24 -7.28 12.83
CA ILE A 183 -2.47 -7.62 13.57
C ILE A 183 -3.07 -8.91 13.02
N VAL A 184 -3.20 -9.00 11.69
CA VAL A 184 -3.75 -10.17 10.99
C VAL A 184 -2.88 -11.40 11.21
N HIS A 185 -1.55 -11.28 11.13
CA HIS A 185 -0.63 -12.39 11.32
C HIS A 185 -0.75 -13.02 12.72
N TYR A 186 -0.93 -12.21 13.76
CA TYR A 186 -1.09 -12.68 15.13
C TYR A 186 -2.55 -13.00 15.50
N GLN A 187 -3.52 -12.70 14.64
CA GLN A 187 -4.92 -13.07 14.87
C GLN A 187 -5.14 -14.54 14.48
N ASP A 188 -5.76 -15.30 15.37
CA ASP A 188 -6.18 -16.68 15.07
C ASP A 188 -7.34 -16.66 14.06
N HIS A 189 -7.06 -17.16 12.86
CA HIS A 189 -7.99 -17.23 11.74
C HIS A 189 -9.25 -18.05 12.06
N GLN A 190 -9.15 -19.11 12.87
CA GLN A 190 -10.30 -19.93 13.25
C GLN A 190 -11.20 -19.20 14.25
N GLN A 191 -10.60 -18.54 15.25
CA GLN A 191 -11.35 -17.71 16.19
C GLN A 191 -12.01 -16.52 15.50
N LEU A 192 -11.35 -15.95 14.49
CA LEU A 192 -11.90 -14.86 13.68
C LEU A 192 -13.17 -15.29 12.94
N ILE A 193 -13.15 -16.44 12.28
CA ILE A 193 -14.33 -16.98 11.57
C ILE A 193 -15.46 -17.27 12.55
N GLN A 194 -15.16 -17.92 13.68
CA GLN A 194 -16.16 -18.20 14.73
C GLN A 194 -16.76 -16.91 15.32
N TYR A 195 -15.93 -15.89 15.54
CA TYR A 195 -16.39 -14.60 16.05
C TYR A 195 -17.28 -13.88 15.05
N ILE A 196 -16.91 -13.87 13.76
CA ILE A 196 -17.76 -13.31 12.69
C ILE A 196 -19.12 -14.04 12.68
N GLN A 197 -19.11 -15.38 12.64
CA GLN A 197 -20.33 -16.19 12.62
C GLN A 197 -21.26 -15.93 13.81
N SER A 198 -20.70 -15.85 15.03
CA SER A 198 -21.48 -15.61 16.25
C SER A 198 -22.07 -14.19 16.31
N ASN A 199 -21.35 -13.17 15.86
CA ASN A 199 -21.85 -11.78 15.87
C ASN A 199 -22.95 -11.50 14.83
N ILE A 200 -23.02 -12.29 13.75
CA ILE A 200 -24.07 -12.16 12.74
C ILE A 200 -25.37 -12.87 13.17
N GLY A 201 -25.34 -13.63 14.28
CA GLY A 201 -26.50 -14.39 14.73
C GLY A 201 -26.82 -15.60 13.84
N LEU A 202 -25.90 -16.01 12.96
CA LEU A 202 -25.98 -17.25 12.22
C LEU A 202 -25.78 -18.40 13.22
N ARG A 203 -26.87 -19.00 13.68
CA ARG A 203 -26.82 -20.18 14.55
C ARG A 203 -26.20 -21.33 13.75
N HIS A 204 -24.94 -21.64 14.05
CA HIS A 204 -24.25 -22.91 13.76
C HIS A 204 -24.18 -23.30 12.26
N GLU A 205 -22.95 -23.46 11.76
CA GLU A 205 -22.63 -24.21 10.51
C GLU A 205 -23.14 -23.66 9.17
N GLN A 206 -23.68 -22.45 9.10
CA GLN A 206 -23.83 -21.75 7.82
C GLN A 206 -22.61 -20.86 7.61
N ILE A 207 -21.51 -21.45 7.15
CA ILE A 207 -20.63 -20.71 6.24
C ILE A 207 -21.56 -20.33 5.10
N VAL A 208 -21.91 -19.06 4.97
CA VAL A 208 -22.59 -18.60 3.76
C VAL A 208 -21.50 -18.62 2.71
N GLU A 209 -21.30 -19.79 2.10
CA GLU A 209 -20.41 -19.96 0.96
C GLU A 209 -20.76 -18.88 -0.05
N SER A 210 -19.77 -18.33 -0.76
CA SER A 210 -19.96 -17.22 -1.71
C SER A 210 -21.20 -17.43 -2.60
N ASP A 211 -21.41 -18.68 -3.03
CA ASP A 211 -22.51 -19.13 -3.86
C ASP A 211 -23.89 -18.98 -3.19
N MET A 212 -23.96 -19.20 -1.87
CA MET A 212 -25.20 -19.01 -1.09
C MET A 212 -25.57 -17.54 -0.99
N ILE A 213 -24.60 -16.64 -0.73
CA ILE A 213 -24.85 -15.19 -0.70
C ILE A 213 -25.34 -14.74 -2.08
N GLU A 214 -24.64 -15.15 -3.13
CA GLU A 214 -25.00 -14.81 -4.51
C GLU A 214 -26.40 -15.31 -4.87
N THR A 215 -26.72 -16.56 -4.52
CA THR A 215 -28.04 -17.15 -4.78
C THR A 215 -29.14 -16.39 -4.04
N ILE A 216 -28.94 -16.08 -2.75
CA ILE A 216 -29.92 -15.33 -1.95
C ILE A 216 -30.16 -13.95 -2.54
N LEU A 217 -29.10 -13.22 -2.91
CA LEU A 217 -29.24 -11.88 -3.50
C LEU A 217 -29.96 -11.94 -4.87
N LYS A 218 -29.66 -12.93 -5.72
CA LYS A 218 -30.37 -13.15 -6.98
C LYS A 218 -31.84 -13.49 -6.77
N LEU A 219 -32.17 -14.31 -5.76
CA LEU A 219 -33.56 -14.64 -5.42
C LEU A 219 -34.32 -13.41 -4.91
N ILE A 220 -33.68 -12.56 -4.12
CA ILE A 220 -34.27 -11.29 -3.66
C ILE A 220 -34.61 -10.39 -4.86
N LEU A 221 -33.72 -10.28 -5.84
CA LEU A 221 -33.97 -9.52 -7.07
C LEU A 221 -35.08 -10.13 -7.93
N LEU A 222 -35.04 -11.44 -8.15
CA LEU A 222 -36.06 -12.17 -8.90
C LEU A 222 -37.44 -12.02 -8.25
N PHE A 223 -37.50 -12.06 -6.91
CA PHE A 223 -38.75 -11.83 -6.18
C PHE A 223 -39.26 -10.40 -6.40
N ASN A 224 -38.37 -9.41 -6.35
CA ASN A 224 -38.72 -8.01 -6.58
C ASN A 224 -39.18 -7.73 -8.03
N GLU A 225 -38.58 -8.38 -9.02
CA GLU A 225 -38.99 -8.28 -10.44
C GLU A 225 -40.40 -8.86 -10.68
N ASN A 226 -40.68 -10.02 -10.08
CA ASN A 226 -41.98 -10.69 -10.23
C ASN A 226 -43.08 -10.06 -9.37
N HIS A 227 -42.70 -9.42 -8.27
CA HIS A 227 -43.61 -8.76 -7.34
C HIS A 227 -43.10 -7.34 -7.03
N PRO A 228 -43.22 -6.39 -7.97
CA PRO A 228 -42.79 -5.01 -7.75
C PRO A 228 -43.69 -4.34 -6.71
N MET A 229 -43.22 -4.34 -5.46
CA MET A 229 -43.93 -3.77 -4.31
C MET A 229 -43.86 -2.24 -4.41
N LYS A 230 -44.98 -1.58 -4.69
CA LYS A 230 -45.07 -0.10 -4.73
C LYS A 230 -45.31 0.47 -3.34
N GLN A 231 -44.75 1.65 -3.06
CA GLN A 231 -44.71 2.34 -1.76
C GLN A 231 -46.09 2.83 -1.22
N ASN A 232 -47.21 2.24 -1.64
CA ASN A 232 -48.54 2.86 -1.56
C ASN A 232 -49.54 2.26 -0.56
N ASP A 233 -49.12 1.44 0.40
CA ASP A 233 -50.05 0.95 1.42
C ASP A 233 -49.65 1.41 2.82
N LYS A 234 -50.38 2.42 3.33
CA LYS A 234 -50.28 3.00 4.68
C LYS A 234 -50.45 1.99 5.84
N PHE A 235 -50.61 0.70 5.55
CA PHE A 235 -50.89 -0.35 6.53
C PHE A 235 -50.11 -1.66 6.30
N SER A 236 -49.11 -1.71 5.41
CA SER A 236 -48.30 -2.92 5.24
C SER A 236 -46.83 -2.66 5.60
N SER A 237 -46.27 -3.50 6.48
CA SER A 237 -44.83 -3.60 6.75
C SER A 237 -44.11 -4.29 5.59
N THR A 238 -44.38 -3.80 4.38
CA THR A 238 -43.86 -4.36 3.13
C THR A 238 -42.50 -3.77 2.85
N LEU A 239 -41.50 -4.66 2.72
CA LEU A 239 -40.14 -4.28 2.35
C LEU A 239 -40.06 -4.14 0.82
N TYR A 240 -39.42 -3.07 0.36
CA TYR A 240 -39.17 -2.82 -1.06
C TYR A 240 -37.69 -2.54 -1.28
N ILE A 241 -37.18 -2.98 -2.43
CA ILE A 241 -35.82 -2.64 -2.87
C ILE A 241 -35.88 -1.26 -3.52
N LYS A 242 -34.96 -0.36 -3.16
CA LYS A 242 -34.85 0.93 -3.84
C LYS A 242 -34.43 0.71 -5.29
N SER A 243 -34.94 1.51 -6.21
CA SER A 243 -34.63 1.40 -7.65
C SER A 243 -33.14 1.38 -7.98
N GLU A 244 -32.33 2.11 -7.21
CA GLU A 244 -30.87 2.13 -7.31
C GLU A 244 -30.19 0.78 -7.00
N TYR A 245 -30.85 -0.16 -6.34
CA TYR A 245 -30.32 -1.48 -5.98
C TYR A 245 -30.97 -2.64 -6.74
N GLU A 246 -31.76 -2.38 -7.78
CA GLU A 246 -32.41 -3.42 -8.60
C GLU A 246 -31.42 -4.23 -9.46
N LYS A 247 -30.17 -3.78 -9.57
CA LYS A 247 -29.09 -4.53 -10.22
C LYS A 247 -28.29 -5.34 -9.19
N TYR A 248 -27.90 -6.55 -9.57
CA TYR A 248 -27.12 -7.45 -8.72
C TYR A 248 -25.85 -6.80 -8.18
N GLU A 249 -25.08 -6.10 -9.03
CA GLU A 249 -23.83 -5.48 -8.63
C GLU A 249 -24.04 -4.40 -7.56
N ASN A 250 -25.14 -3.64 -7.67
CA ASN A 250 -25.48 -2.59 -6.72
C ASN A 250 -25.95 -3.20 -5.39
N LEU A 251 -26.83 -4.20 -5.44
CA LEU A 251 -27.30 -4.89 -4.24
C LEU A 251 -26.16 -5.60 -3.51
N ARG A 252 -25.27 -6.27 -4.26
CA ARG A 252 -24.06 -6.91 -3.73
C ARG A 252 -23.12 -5.88 -3.09
N GLY A 253 -22.91 -4.74 -3.74
CA GLY A 253 -22.10 -3.66 -3.19
C GLY A 253 -22.65 -3.09 -1.87
N VAL A 254 -23.98 -2.98 -1.74
CA VAL A 254 -24.64 -2.58 -0.49
C VAL A 254 -24.49 -3.65 0.58
N PHE A 255 -24.66 -4.93 0.23
CA PHE A 255 -24.45 -6.05 1.14
C PHE A 255 -23.02 -6.06 1.69
N ASP A 256 -22.02 -6.08 0.81
CA ASP A 256 -20.60 -6.10 1.20
C ASP A 256 -20.26 -4.91 2.10
N SER A 257 -20.68 -3.70 1.70
CA SER A 257 -20.42 -2.49 2.49
C SER A 257 -21.08 -2.54 3.86
N THR A 258 -22.32 -3.02 3.95
CA THR A 258 -23.04 -3.11 5.23
C THR A 258 -22.41 -4.17 6.13
N PHE A 259 -22.07 -5.33 5.56
CA PHE A 259 -21.46 -6.45 6.27
C PHE A 259 -20.10 -6.11 6.84
N ILE A 260 -19.21 -5.57 6.01
CA ILE A 260 -17.89 -5.10 6.42
C ILE A 260 -18.04 -4.01 7.50
N GLY A 261 -18.97 -3.08 7.32
CA GLY A 261 -19.27 -2.04 8.31
C GLY A 261 -19.72 -2.57 9.66
N MET A 262 -20.50 -3.66 9.69
CA MET A 262 -20.90 -4.33 10.94
C MET A 262 -19.69 -4.94 11.64
N ILE A 263 -18.84 -5.67 10.93
CA ILE A 263 -17.66 -6.31 11.52
C ILE A 263 -16.63 -5.28 12.00
N ILE A 264 -16.35 -4.22 11.23
CA ILE A 264 -15.45 -3.14 11.67
C ILE A 264 -15.94 -2.49 12.98
N LYS A 265 -17.26 -2.33 13.17
CA LYS A 265 -17.83 -1.78 14.42
C LYS A 265 -17.56 -2.66 15.65
N THR A 266 -17.34 -3.95 15.47
CA THR A 266 -16.95 -4.85 16.57
C THR A 266 -15.50 -4.67 17.01
N GLY A 267 -14.70 -3.89 16.28
CA GLY A 267 -13.26 -3.70 16.53
C GLY A 267 -12.36 -4.76 15.88
N LEU A 268 -12.94 -5.65 15.07
CA LEU A 268 -12.20 -6.66 14.34
C LEU A 268 -11.57 -6.06 13.09
N ILE A 269 -10.29 -6.38 12.88
CA ILE A 269 -9.51 -5.94 11.72
C ILE A 269 -9.37 -7.13 10.80
N VAL A 270 -9.77 -6.97 9.56
CA VAL A 270 -9.69 -7.98 8.49
C VAL A 270 -9.13 -7.27 7.27
N SER A 271 -8.10 -7.84 6.65
CA SER A 271 -7.47 -7.28 5.46
C SER A 271 -8.39 -7.35 4.24
N SER A 272 -8.15 -6.50 3.23
CA SER A 272 -8.90 -6.54 1.96
C SER A 272 -8.79 -7.89 1.25
N GLU A 273 -7.64 -8.54 1.34
CA GLU A 273 -7.38 -9.87 0.79
C GLU A 273 -8.22 -10.95 1.50
N GLN A 274 -8.25 -10.94 2.84
CA GLN A 274 -9.10 -11.83 3.62
C GLN A 274 -10.58 -11.59 3.35
N TRP A 275 -11.03 -10.35 3.20
CA TRP A 275 -12.42 -10.04 2.84
C TRP A 275 -12.80 -10.60 1.47
N SER A 276 -11.92 -10.43 0.49
CA SER A 276 -12.12 -11.01 -0.85
C SER A 276 -12.25 -12.52 -0.74
N SER A 277 -11.33 -13.18 -0.03
CA SER A 277 -11.36 -14.63 0.14
C SER A 277 -12.59 -15.11 0.92
N LEU A 278 -13.03 -14.36 1.94
CA LEU A 278 -14.16 -14.73 2.79
C LEU A 278 -15.50 -14.61 2.06
N LEU A 279 -15.67 -13.55 1.26
CA LEU A 279 -16.94 -13.22 0.59
C LEU A 279 -17.07 -13.81 -0.81
N TYR A 280 -15.95 -14.10 -1.47
CA TYR A 280 -15.90 -14.51 -2.88
C TYR A 280 -15.10 -15.79 -3.12
N GLY A 281 -14.40 -16.32 -2.12
CA GLY A 281 -13.54 -17.50 -2.29
C GLY A 281 -12.29 -17.25 -3.14
N ASP A 282 -12.02 -16.01 -3.55
CA ASP A 282 -10.84 -15.62 -4.31
C ASP A 282 -10.29 -14.24 -3.89
N VAL A 283 -9.15 -13.83 -4.44
CA VAL A 283 -8.50 -12.53 -4.15
C VAL A 283 -8.74 -11.47 -5.22
N LYS A 284 -9.63 -11.70 -6.20
CA LYS A 284 -9.84 -10.78 -7.32
C LYS A 284 -10.56 -9.50 -6.90
N TYR A 285 -11.36 -9.58 -5.85
CA TYR A 285 -12.13 -8.46 -5.32
C TYR A 285 -11.38 -7.66 -4.25
N GLU A 286 -10.08 -7.92 -4.02
CA GLU A 286 -9.23 -7.22 -3.03
C GLU A 286 -9.36 -5.69 -3.15
N VAL A 287 -9.27 -5.16 -4.38
CA VAL A 287 -9.36 -3.71 -4.63
C VAL A 287 -10.73 -3.16 -4.25
N ALA A 288 -11.81 -3.90 -4.56
CA ALA A 288 -13.16 -3.52 -4.18
C ALA A 288 -13.32 -3.49 -2.65
N MET A 289 -12.75 -4.49 -1.95
CA MET A 289 -12.75 -4.53 -0.48
C MET A 289 -11.95 -3.37 0.12
N GLU A 290 -10.78 -3.03 -0.44
CA GLU A 290 -9.98 -1.88 0.00
C GLU A 290 -10.77 -0.57 -0.11
N ILE A 291 -11.52 -0.38 -1.20
CA ILE A 291 -12.39 0.79 -1.39
C ILE A 291 -13.49 0.84 -0.34
N ILE A 292 -14.13 -0.30 -0.03
CA ILE A 292 -15.18 -0.38 1.00
C ILE A 292 -14.61 -0.07 2.39
N ILE A 293 -13.50 -0.71 2.78
CA ILE A 293 -12.82 -0.48 4.07
C ILE A 293 -12.43 1.00 4.23
N LYS A 294 -12.01 1.65 3.14
CA LYS A 294 -11.68 3.07 3.13
C LYS A 294 -12.88 3.96 3.49
N LYS A 295 -14.12 3.58 3.15
CA LYS A 295 -15.34 4.32 3.54
C LYS A 295 -15.55 4.34 5.06
N PHE A 296 -15.07 3.31 5.75
CA PHE A 296 -15.13 3.20 7.21
C PHE A 296 -13.88 3.76 7.91
N SER A 297 -12.88 4.20 7.15
CA SER A 297 -11.67 4.81 7.71
C SER A 297 -11.95 6.22 8.19
N THR A 298 -11.94 6.42 9.50
CA THR A 298 -11.88 7.75 10.14
C THR A 298 -10.43 8.15 10.43
N SER A 299 -10.21 9.42 10.79
CA SER A 299 -8.90 9.95 11.21
C SER A 299 -8.25 9.14 12.33
N ASP A 300 -9.05 8.52 13.19
CA ASP A 300 -8.59 7.77 14.37
C ASP A 300 -8.35 6.26 14.09
N THR A 301 -8.76 5.75 12.92
CA THR A 301 -8.61 4.31 12.63
C THR A 301 -7.17 3.81 12.69
N PHE A 302 -6.21 4.66 12.33
CA PHE A 302 -4.81 4.29 12.42
C PHE A 302 -4.36 4.19 13.88
N THR A 303 -4.72 5.15 14.73
CA THR A 303 -4.44 5.14 16.17
C THR A 303 -4.99 3.87 16.84
N LYS A 304 -6.26 3.53 16.55
CA LYS A 304 -6.87 2.30 17.08
C LYS A 304 -6.16 1.03 16.63
N SER A 305 -5.67 1.01 15.39
CA SER A 305 -4.88 -0.13 14.88
C SER A 305 -3.55 -0.25 15.62
N ILE A 306 -2.89 0.87 15.93
CA ILE A 306 -1.64 0.89 16.71
C ILE A 306 -1.89 0.37 18.13
N GLU A 307 -2.96 0.82 18.79
CA GLU A 307 -3.32 0.35 20.14
C GLU A 307 -3.63 -1.15 20.16
N LYS A 308 -4.37 -1.63 19.16
CA LYS A 308 -4.66 -3.07 19.04
C LYS A 308 -3.39 -3.88 18.81
N LEU A 309 -2.48 -3.41 17.96
CA LEU A 309 -1.21 -4.07 17.72
C LEU A 309 -0.33 -4.10 18.98
N LEU A 310 -0.28 -3.01 19.74
CA LEU A 310 0.48 -2.96 21.00
C LEU A 310 0.01 -4.04 21.98
N GLN A 311 -1.31 -4.20 22.16
CA GLN A 311 -1.87 -5.25 23.01
C GLN A 311 -1.47 -6.66 22.53
N ILE A 312 -1.49 -6.89 21.21
CA ILE A 312 -1.12 -8.17 20.61
C ILE A 312 0.37 -8.46 20.80
N LEU A 313 1.24 -7.48 20.55
CA LEU A 313 2.69 -7.63 20.71
C LEU A 313 3.09 -7.84 22.17
N GLU A 314 2.39 -7.20 23.12
CA GLU A 314 2.56 -7.43 24.55
C GLU A 314 2.22 -8.87 24.92
N GLN A 315 1.10 -9.41 24.41
CA GLN A 315 0.71 -10.81 24.61
C GLN A 315 1.69 -11.79 23.95
N ALA A 316 2.29 -11.41 22.82
CA ALA A 316 3.31 -12.20 22.12
C ALA A 316 4.70 -12.15 22.79
N GLY A 317 4.87 -11.40 23.90
CA GLY A 317 6.11 -11.37 24.67
C GLY A 317 7.21 -10.46 24.10
N VAL A 318 6.87 -9.48 23.26
CA VAL A 318 7.84 -8.49 22.76
C VAL A 318 8.37 -7.63 23.91
N HIS A 319 9.69 -7.38 23.93
CA HIS A 319 10.33 -6.58 25.00
C HIS A 319 9.69 -5.19 25.16
N GLN A 320 9.43 -4.79 26.41
CA GLN A 320 8.78 -3.52 26.77
C GLN A 320 9.51 -2.27 26.21
N ASN A 321 10.84 -2.34 26.07
CA ASN A 321 11.62 -1.26 25.45
C ASN A 321 11.29 -1.07 23.97
N ASN A 322 10.99 -2.15 23.24
CA ASN A 322 10.58 -2.07 21.84
C ASN A 322 9.12 -1.63 21.71
N LEU A 323 8.25 -2.09 22.61
CA LEU A 323 6.83 -1.66 22.65
C LEU A 323 6.70 -0.16 22.90
N SER A 324 7.41 0.38 23.89
CA SER A 324 7.38 1.82 24.21
C SER A 324 7.94 2.68 23.08
N LYS A 325 9.05 2.26 22.45
CA LYS A 325 9.59 2.92 21.25
C LYS A 325 8.62 2.85 20.06
N PHE A 326 8.03 1.68 19.80
CA PHE A 326 7.01 1.55 18.76
C PHE A 326 5.82 2.47 19.02
N GLU A 327 5.29 2.49 20.25
CA GLU A 327 4.16 3.34 20.62
C GLU A 327 4.46 4.82 20.40
N THR A 328 5.58 5.30 20.93
CA THR A 328 6.01 6.71 20.79
C THR A 328 6.21 7.11 19.34
N SER A 329 6.81 6.25 18.53
CA SER A 329 7.01 6.51 17.11
C SER A 329 5.68 6.45 16.33
N PHE A 330 4.94 5.35 16.40
CA PHE A 330 3.77 5.14 15.54
C PHE A 330 2.54 5.94 15.96
N LYS A 331 2.33 6.28 17.25
CA LYS A 331 1.25 7.21 17.64
C LYS A 331 1.52 8.65 17.18
N PHE A 332 2.78 9.02 17.02
CA PHE A 332 3.15 10.35 16.54
C PHE A 332 2.93 10.52 15.03
N LEU A 333 3.09 9.45 14.25
CA LEU A 333 2.99 9.46 12.79
C LEU A 333 1.61 9.91 12.23
N PRO A 334 0.44 9.42 12.70
CA PRO A 334 -0.85 9.94 12.28
C PRO A 334 -1.04 11.42 12.61
N THR A 335 -0.54 11.87 13.77
CA THR A 335 -0.62 13.26 14.20
C THR A 335 0.18 14.17 13.28
N ILE A 336 1.42 13.79 12.94
CA ILE A 336 2.24 14.53 11.97
C ILE A 336 1.54 14.59 10.61
N TYR A 337 0.99 13.46 10.14
CA TYR A 337 0.28 13.39 8.88
C TYR A 337 -0.94 14.32 8.84
N LEU A 338 -1.80 14.29 9.87
CA LEU A 338 -2.99 15.13 9.95
C LEU A 338 -2.64 16.61 10.02
N ASN A 339 -1.65 16.99 10.83
CA ASN A 339 -1.19 18.37 10.92
C ASN A 339 -0.69 18.88 9.57
N ILE A 340 0.15 18.09 8.88
CA ILE A 340 0.64 18.45 7.55
C ILE A 340 -0.49 18.51 6.51
N ASN A 341 -1.46 17.61 6.60
CA ASN A 341 -2.56 17.56 5.65
C ASN A 341 -3.58 18.70 5.84
N ASN A 342 -3.72 19.21 7.06
CA ASN A 342 -4.54 20.38 7.36
C ASN A 342 -3.79 21.69 7.04
N ASP A 343 -2.46 21.72 7.15
CA ASP A 343 -1.59 22.84 6.74
C ASP A 343 -1.56 23.07 5.21
N ASN A 344 -2.27 22.25 4.42
CA ASN A 344 -2.27 22.26 2.95
C ASN A 344 -2.88 23.51 2.29
N GLU A 345 -3.45 24.44 3.05
CA GLU A 345 -3.84 25.73 2.48
C GLU A 345 -2.64 26.65 2.21
N ASP A 346 -1.48 26.44 2.84
CA ASP A 346 -0.31 27.35 2.76
C ASP A 346 0.98 26.76 2.13
N ASN A 347 0.90 25.59 1.49
CA ASN A 347 1.88 25.13 0.49
C ASN A 347 3.36 25.01 0.95
N ARG A 348 3.66 24.75 2.23
CA ARG A 348 5.06 24.56 2.70
C ARG A 348 5.24 23.33 3.59
N LEU A 349 5.21 22.15 2.99
CA LEU A 349 5.82 20.97 3.60
C LEU A 349 7.34 21.18 3.66
N SER A 350 7.91 21.29 4.86
CA SER A 350 9.36 21.47 5.02
C SER A 350 10.10 20.12 5.03
N TRP A 351 11.33 20.12 4.53
CA TRP A 351 12.24 18.97 4.62
C TRP A 351 12.40 18.44 6.05
N MET A 352 12.43 19.34 7.04
CA MET A 352 12.49 18.99 8.46
C MET A 352 11.29 18.12 8.89
N LYS A 353 10.07 18.45 8.44
CA LYS A 353 8.86 17.66 8.74
C LYS A 353 8.96 16.26 8.13
N ILE A 354 9.52 16.11 6.92
CA ILE A 354 9.66 14.81 6.26
C ILE A 354 10.77 13.96 6.89
N ALA A 355 11.92 14.57 7.18
CA ALA A 355 13.01 13.90 7.87
C ALA A 355 12.53 13.35 9.23
N LEU A 356 11.70 14.10 9.94
CA LEU A 356 11.04 13.64 11.16
C LEU A 356 10.12 12.44 10.89
N VAL A 357 9.25 12.49 9.87
CA VAL A 357 8.38 11.36 9.51
C VAL A 357 9.18 10.11 9.16
N ILE A 358 10.23 10.25 8.34
CA ILE A 358 11.13 9.16 7.95
C ILE A 358 11.78 8.54 9.18
N LYS A 359 12.34 9.38 10.07
CA LYS A 359 12.97 8.93 11.31
C LYS A 359 11.97 8.18 12.19
N THR A 360 10.81 8.76 12.43
CA THR A 360 9.72 8.18 13.25
C THR A 360 9.26 6.84 12.67
N PHE A 361 9.03 6.77 11.35
CA PHE A 361 8.63 5.53 10.69
C PHE A 361 9.70 4.45 10.87
N ARG A 362 10.97 4.78 10.62
CA ARG A 362 12.10 3.86 10.76
C ARG A 362 12.22 3.31 12.17
N GLU A 363 12.20 4.18 13.18
CA GLU A 363 12.32 3.79 14.58
C GLU A 363 11.21 2.81 14.99
N GLY A 364 9.98 3.06 14.57
CA GLY A 364 8.88 2.15 14.86
C GLY A 364 8.96 0.83 14.09
N VAL A 365 9.25 0.84 12.78
CA VAL A 365 9.37 -0.41 12.01
C VAL A 365 10.49 -1.30 12.56
N GLN A 366 11.62 -0.70 12.96
CA GLN A 366 12.72 -1.45 13.59
C GLN A 366 12.29 -2.14 14.89
N CYS A 367 11.33 -1.58 15.64
CA CYS A 367 10.85 -2.18 16.89
C CYS A 367 9.97 -3.42 16.68
N LEU A 368 9.45 -3.65 15.47
CA LEU A 368 8.62 -4.82 15.19
C LEU A 368 9.47 -6.11 15.13
N PRO A 369 8.88 -7.27 15.48
CA PRO A 369 9.50 -8.57 15.22
C PRO A 369 9.94 -8.68 13.76
N TYR A 370 11.02 -9.45 13.51
CA TYR A 370 11.61 -9.66 12.18
C TYR A 370 12.32 -8.47 11.53
N PHE A 371 12.19 -7.24 12.04
CA PHE A 371 13.02 -6.10 11.61
C PHE A 371 14.15 -5.74 12.60
N ASN A 372 14.09 -6.27 13.82
CA ASN A 372 15.12 -6.13 14.84
C ASN A 372 16.37 -7.01 14.63
N GLN A 373 16.36 -7.91 13.65
CA GLN A 373 17.41 -8.92 13.41
C GLN A 373 18.34 -8.55 12.26
#